data_AF-F2UJQ9-F1
#
_entry.id   AF-F2UJQ9-F1
#
_cell.length_a   1.000
_cell.length_b   1.000
_cell.length_c   1.000
_cell.angle_alpha   90.00
_cell.angle_beta   90.00
_cell.angle_gamma   90.00
#
_symmetry.space_group_name_H-M   'P 1'
#
loop_
_entity.id
_entity.type
_entity.pdbx_description
1 polymer ?
#
loop_
_entity_poly.entity_id
_entity_poly.type
_entity_poly.pdbx_seq_one_letter_code
_entity_poly.pdbx_strand_id
1 'polypeptide(L)'
;MLLLRSNLSACEDLKREGKLSEAVAKRKHLAKIFREHGVAHHAQHHLEQAEALAVQSGDTSLIVDTRRQLGALFEQQGKLEESVRSYLSQLDVLEASATPDTQDRLTTAWRDLARTFLALAKKQAPVDGTAALQTVQSAERFAVKGGDQVQLVPIFLEAGAIHEQARIIPRAVDSNTKEDLLKLLDWSFNRQAL
;
A
#
# COMPACT_ATOMS: atom_id res chain seq x y z
N MET A 1 8.35 31.22 -7.16
CA MET A 1 7.44 30.98 -8.32
C MET A 1 8.19 30.68 -9.63
N LEU A 2 9.29 31.37 -9.95
CA LEU A 2 10.02 31.17 -11.23
C LEU A 2 10.62 29.75 -11.41
N LEU A 3 11.19 29.16 -10.36
CA LEU A 3 11.74 27.79 -10.40
C LEU A 3 10.68 26.71 -10.69
N LEU A 4 9.46 26.88 -10.19
CA LEU A 4 8.35 25.96 -10.43
C LEU A 4 7.87 26.01 -11.89
N ARG A 5 7.68 27.20 -12.45
CA ARG A 5 7.33 27.37 -13.87
C ARG A 5 8.42 26.84 -14.80
N SER A 6 9.70 27.09 -14.47
CA SER A 6 10.83 26.56 -15.22
C SER A 6 10.85 25.03 -15.19
N ASN A 7 10.60 24.42 -14.03
CA ASN A 7 10.55 22.96 -13.92
C ASN A 7 9.37 22.32 -14.67
N LEU A 8 8.20 22.97 -14.71
CA LEU A 8 7.06 22.48 -15.50
C LEU A 8 7.34 22.55 -17.01
N SER A 9 7.89 23.67 -17.51
CA SER A 9 8.26 23.80 -18.93
C SER A 9 9.27 22.72 -19.31
N ALA A 10 10.30 22.54 -18.48
CA ALA A 10 11.33 21.53 -18.72
C ALA A 10 10.77 20.10 -18.78
N CYS A 11 9.75 19.75 -17.98
CA CYS A 11 9.09 18.45 -18.11
C CYS A 11 8.43 18.24 -19.48
N GLU A 12 7.74 19.26 -20.00
CA GLU A 12 7.08 19.17 -21.30
C GLU A 12 8.09 19.12 -22.45
N ASP A 13 9.19 19.85 -22.34
CA ASP A 13 10.26 19.83 -23.33
C ASP A 13 10.96 18.46 -23.37
N LEU A 14 11.30 17.88 -22.21
CA LEU A 14 11.84 16.52 -22.11
C LEU A 14 10.88 15.48 -22.69
N LYS A 15 9.57 15.63 -22.46
CA LYS A 15 8.56 14.75 -23.05
C LYS A 15 8.53 14.87 -24.59
N ARG A 16 8.57 16.08 -25.14
CA ARG A 16 8.61 16.31 -26.60
C ARG A 16 9.88 15.75 -27.23
N GLU A 17 11.00 15.80 -26.53
CA GLU A 17 12.28 15.21 -26.95
C GLU A 17 12.34 13.68 -26.78
N GLY A 18 11.30 13.05 -26.23
CA GLY A 18 11.27 11.59 -25.98
C GLY A 18 12.09 11.14 -24.77
N LYS A 19 12.63 12.07 -23.97
CA LYS A 19 13.42 11.81 -22.76
C LYS A 19 12.52 11.50 -21.56
N LEU A 20 11.73 10.44 -21.68
CA LEU A 20 10.68 10.09 -20.71
C LEU A 20 11.24 9.83 -19.30
N SER A 21 12.37 9.14 -19.18
CA SER A 21 12.99 8.87 -17.86
C SER A 21 13.39 10.16 -17.12
N GLU A 22 13.98 11.12 -17.82
CA GLU A 22 14.31 12.43 -17.25
C GLU A 22 13.05 13.22 -16.85
N ALA A 23 12.00 13.16 -17.67
CA ALA A 23 10.72 13.79 -17.37
C ALA A 23 10.06 13.19 -16.11
N VAL A 24 10.11 11.85 -15.95
CA VAL A 24 9.65 11.13 -14.74
C VAL A 24 10.43 11.60 -13.51
N ALA A 25 11.76 11.61 -13.58
CA ALA A 25 12.62 12.04 -12.47
C ALA A 25 12.31 13.48 -12.04
N LYS A 26 12.11 14.37 -13.01
CA LYS A 26 11.74 15.78 -12.77
C LYS A 26 10.38 15.91 -12.09
N ARG A 27 9.36 15.17 -12.54
CA ARG A 27 8.02 15.15 -11.91
C ARG A 27 8.08 14.60 -10.48
N LYS A 28 8.81 13.51 -10.24
CA LYS A 28 9.04 12.97 -8.88
C LYS A 28 9.73 13.97 -7.97
N HIS A 29 10.69 14.73 -8.49
CA HIS A 29 11.35 15.78 -7.73
C HIS A 29 10.40 16.91 -7.34
N LEU A 30 9.55 17.38 -8.28
CA LEU A 30 8.49 18.34 -7.97
C LEU A 30 7.55 17.81 -6.89
N ALA A 31 7.11 16.55 -7.00
CA ALA A 31 6.27 15.94 -5.99
C ALA A 31 6.92 15.95 -4.60
N LYS A 32 8.22 15.62 -4.52
CA LYS A 32 8.99 15.69 -3.27
C LYS A 32 8.98 17.10 -2.68
N ILE A 33 9.27 18.12 -3.49
CA ILE A 33 9.25 19.54 -3.05
C ILE A 33 7.86 19.89 -2.49
N PHE A 34 6.78 19.60 -3.23
CA PHE A 34 5.43 19.92 -2.76
C PHE A 34 5.06 19.18 -1.47
N ARG A 35 5.47 17.92 -1.34
CA ARG A 35 5.27 17.13 -0.12
C ARG A 35 5.99 17.74 1.08
N GLU A 36 7.24 18.17 0.91
CA GLU A 36 8.04 18.84 1.95
C GLU A 36 7.43 20.18 2.39
N HIS A 37 6.69 20.85 1.50
CA HIS A 37 5.96 22.07 1.82
C HIS A 37 4.51 21.83 2.30
N GLY A 38 4.12 20.57 2.55
CA GLY A 38 2.78 20.22 3.03
C GLY A 38 1.66 20.33 1.99
N VAL A 39 1.99 20.53 0.71
CA VAL A 39 1.03 20.71 -0.39
C VAL A 39 0.71 19.35 -1.02
N ALA A 40 0.03 18.48 -0.28
CA ALA A 40 -0.17 17.07 -0.63
C ALA A 40 -0.86 16.85 -1.99
N HIS A 41 -1.81 17.69 -2.38
CA HIS A 41 -2.51 17.56 -3.66
C HIS A 41 -1.63 17.85 -4.88
N HIS A 42 -0.71 18.83 -4.79
CA HIS A 42 0.27 19.08 -5.85
C HIS A 42 1.28 17.93 -5.93
N ALA A 43 1.70 17.39 -4.77
CA ALA A 43 2.58 16.22 -4.75
C ALA A 43 1.95 15.02 -5.46
N GLN A 44 0.66 14.76 -5.18
CA GLN A 44 -0.10 13.69 -5.82
C GLN A 44 -0.20 13.90 -7.33
N HIS A 45 -0.60 15.09 -7.78
CA HIS A 45 -0.69 15.44 -9.20
C HIS A 45 0.62 15.17 -9.96
N HIS A 46 1.75 15.56 -9.37
CA HIS A 46 3.05 15.34 -9.99
C HIS A 46 3.47 13.86 -10.01
N LEU A 47 3.11 13.06 -9.01
CA LEU A 47 3.36 11.62 -9.03
C LEU A 47 2.46 10.89 -10.04
N GLU A 48 1.20 11.26 -10.18
CA GLU A 48 0.29 10.69 -11.19
C GLU A 48 0.80 10.96 -12.61
N GLN A 49 1.31 12.17 -12.86
CA GLN A 49 1.96 12.50 -14.13
C GLN A 49 3.27 11.73 -14.33
N ALA A 50 4.06 11.54 -13.28
CA ALA A 50 5.25 10.71 -13.34
C ALA A 50 4.90 9.25 -13.66
N GLU A 51 3.80 8.73 -13.11
CA GLU A 51 3.36 7.36 -13.37
C GLU A 51 2.94 7.20 -14.83
N ALA A 52 2.15 8.14 -15.37
CA ALA A 52 1.74 8.12 -16.77
C ALA A 52 2.96 8.11 -17.72
N LEU A 53 3.99 8.91 -17.42
CA LEU A 53 5.23 8.94 -18.20
C LEU A 53 6.06 7.65 -18.04
N ALA A 54 6.12 7.09 -16.84
CA ALA A 54 6.80 5.83 -16.57
C ALA A 54 6.15 4.68 -17.34
N VAL A 55 4.81 4.60 -17.32
CA VAL A 55 4.04 3.63 -18.12
C VAL A 55 4.29 3.85 -19.62
N GLN A 56 4.27 5.09 -20.08
CA GLN A 56 4.57 5.42 -21.49
C GLN A 56 5.97 4.97 -21.91
N SER A 57 6.95 5.04 -21.00
CA SER A 57 8.33 4.62 -21.28
C SER A 57 8.53 3.11 -21.35
N GLY A 58 7.61 2.32 -20.77
CA GLY A 58 7.76 0.87 -20.60
C GLY A 58 8.83 0.47 -19.58
N ASP A 59 9.46 1.42 -18.89
CA ASP A 59 10.47 1.15 -17.87
C ASP A 59 9.80 0.67 -16.57
N THR A 60 9.81 -0.65 -16.38
CA THR A 60 9.33 -1.34 -15.18
C THR A 60 9.87 -0.74 -13.89
N SER A 61 11.15 -0.34 -13.86
CA SER A 61 11.77 0.20 -12.66
C SER A 61 11.17 1.56 -12.29
N LEU A 62 10.97 2.43 -13.28
CA LEU A 62 10.31 3.72 -13.08
C LEU A 62 8.84 3.56 -12.64
N ILE A 63 8.12 2.60 -13.21
CA ILE A 63 6.72 2.31 -12.84
C ILE A 63 6.65 1.90 -11.36
N VAL A 64 7.47 0.93 -10.96
CA VAL A 64 7.52 0.40 -9.59
C VAL A 64 7.87 1.50 -8.60
N ASP A 65 8.92 2.28 -8.87
CA ASP A 65 9.35 3.33 -7.94
C ASP A 65 8.31 4.45 -7.80
N THR A 66 7.61 4.78 -8.88
CA THR A 66 6.60 5.84 -8.86
C THR A 66 5.35 5.38 -8.12
N ARG A 67 4.88 4.16 -8.36
CA ARG A 67 3.75 3.57 -7.63
C ARG A 67 4.03 3.42 -6.14
N ARG A 68 5.26 3.05 -5.76
CA ARG A 68 5.68 3.02 -4.36
C ARG A 68 5.57 4.40 -3.69
N GLN A 69 5.98 5.45 -4.40
CA GLN A 69 5.89 6.83 -3.91
C GLN A 69 4.44 7.32 -3.80
N LEU A 70 3.56 6.91 -4.72
CA LEU A 70 2.12 7.15 -4.62
C LEU A 70 1.53 6.46 -3.39
N GLY A 71 1.83 5.19 -3.18
CA GLY A 71 1.40 4.45 -1.99
C GLY A 71 1.78 5.18 -0.71
N ALA A 72 3.06 5.53 -0.56
CA ALA A 72 3.56 6.26 0.61
C ALA A 72 2.89 7.63 0.79
N LEU A 73 2.60 8.35 -0.31
CA LEU A 73 1.88 9.62 -0.23
C LEU A 73 0.43 9.43 0.22
N PHE A 74 -0.25 8.38 -0.26
CA PHE A 74 -1.62 8.07 0.16
C PHE A 74 -1.70 7.68 1.64
N GLU A 75 -0.71 6.95 2.16
CA GLU A 75 -0.62 6.69 3.61
C GLU A 75 -0.51 7.98 4.42
N GLN A 76 0.34 8.92 3.99
CA GLN A 76 0.49 10.23 4.65
C GLN A 76 -0.81 11.04 4.63
N GLN A 77 -1.67 10.82 3.64
CA GLN A 77 -2.99 11.46 3.53
C GLN A 77 -4.09 10.69 4.29
N GLY A 78 -3.80 9.53 4.90
CA GLY A 78 -4.80 8.65 5.52
C GLY A 78 -5.72 7.92 4.54
N LYS A 79 -5.38 7.95 3.24
CA LYS A 79 -6.07 7.29 2.12
C LYS A 79 -5.54 5.86 1.97
N LEU A 80 -5.80 5.04 2.96
CA LEU A 80 -5.18 3.72 3.10
C LEU A 80 -5.60 2.76 1.98
N GLU A 81 -6.83 2.87 1.51
CA GLU A 81 -7.37 2.07 0.40
C GLU A 81 -6.67 2.38 -0.93
N GLU A 82 -6.44 3.66 -1.25
CA GLU A 82 -5.66 4.08 -2.41
C GLU A 82 -4.18 3.68 -2.29
N SER A 83 -3.63 3.70 -1.08
CA SER A 83 -2.28 3.20 -0.82
C SER A 83 -2.17 1.71 -1.13
N VAL A 84 -3.09 0.88 -0.61
CA VAL A 84 -3.14 -0.56 -0.90
C VAL A 84 -3.20 -0.82 -2.40
N ARG A 85 -4.06 -0.11 -3.15
CA ARG A 85 -4.14 -0.25 -4.62
C ARG A 85 -2.82 0.08 -5.31
N SER A 86 -2.14 1.14 -4.87
CA SER A 86 -0.86 1.57 -5.44
C SER A 86 0.24 0.52 -5.21
N TYR A 87 0.32 -0.02 -4.00
CA TYR A 87 1.28 -1.07 -3.65
C TYR A 87 0.97 -2.42 -4.30
N LEU A 88 -0.30 -2.81 -4.44
CA LEU A 88 -0.68 -4.00 -5.21
C LEU A 88 -0.28 -3.85 -6.68
N SER A 89 -0.58 -2.70 -7.31
CA SER A 89 -0.21 -2.46 -8.70
C SER A 89 1.31 -2.37 -8.91
N GLN A 90 2.06 -1.91 -7.90
CA GLN A 90 3.52 -2.01 -7.89
C GLN A 90 3.97 -3.48 -7.85
N LEU A 91 3.36 -4.26 -6.96
CA LEU A 91 3.72 -5.66 -6.75
C LEU A 91 3.43 -6.51 -8.00
N ASP A 92 2.29 -6.29 -8.67
CA ASP A 92 1.94 -6.98 -9.92
C ASP A 92 3.03 -6.82 -10.99
N VAL A 93 3.57 -5.60 -11.12
CA VAL A 93 4.64 -5.30 -12.07
C VAL A 93 5.94 -5.97 -11.66
N LEU A 94 6.30 -5.92 -10.37
CA LEU A 94 7.51 -6.59 -9.85
C LEU A 94 7.43 -8.11 -10.04
N GLU A 95 6.30 -8.73 -9.71
CA GLU A 95 6.09 -10.18 -9.84
C GLU A 95 6.12 -10.61 -11.32
N ALA A 96 5.54 -9.82 -12.23
CA ALA A 96 5.61 -10.08 -13.67
C ALA A 96 7.04 -9.98 -14.24
N SER A 97 7.91 -9.17 -13.63
CA SER A 97 9.31 -9.02 -14.03
C SER A 97 10.30 -9.71 -13.07
N ALA A 98 9.83 -10.67 -12.28
CA ALA A 98 10.62 -11.21 -11.18
C ALA A 98 11.89 -11.92 -11.66
N THR A 99 13.02 -11.41 -11.20
CA THR A 99 14.35 -12.05 -11.29
C THR A 99 14.97 -12.13 -9.89
N PRO A 100 16.01 -12.95 -9.67
CA PRO A 100 16.73 -12.96 -8.39
C PRO A 100 17.16 -11.57 -7.90
N ASP A 101 17.52 -10.67 -8.82
CA ASP A 101 17.94 -9.29 -8.50
C ASP A 101 16.79 -8.40 -8.01
N THR A 102 15.54 -8.77 -8.30
CA THR A 102 14.35 -8.03 -7.85
C THR A 102 13.82 -8.49 -6.49
N GLN A 103 14.42 -9.53 -5.89
CA GLN A 103 13.92 -10.13 -4.66
C GLN A 103 13.84 -9.13 -3.51
N ASP A 104 14.84 -8.27 -3.34
CA ASP A 104 14.84 -7.23 -2.30
C ASP A 104 13.70 -6.22 -2.50
N ARG A 105 13.37 -5.90 -3.76
CA ARG A 105 12.26 -5.01 -4.10
C ARG A 105 10.91 -5.67 -3.83
N LEU A 106 10.76 -6.96 -4.12
CA LEU A 106 9.58 -7.76 -3.78
C LEU A 106 9.37 -7.83 -2.27
N THR A 107 10.43 -8.16 -1.51
CA THR A 107 10.41 -8.15 -0.04
C THR A 107 9.97 -6.81 0.51
N THR A 108 10.50 -5.71 -0.05
CA THR A 108 10.11 -4.36 0.34
C THR A 108 8.64 -4.06 0.01
N ALA A 109 8.17 -4.46 -1.17
CA ALA A 109 6.79 -4.26 -1.60
C ALA A 109 5.79 -5.02 -0.72
N TRP A 110 6.07 -6.29 -0.42
CA TRP A 110 5.25 -7.08 0.50
C TRP A 110 5.22 -6.47 1.90
N ARG A 111 6.34 -5.94 2.39
CA ARG A 111 6.42 -5.25 3.69
C ARG A 111 5.58 -3.96 3.71
N ASP A 112 5.73 -3.11 2.70
CA ASP A 112 4.97 -1.85 2.58
C ASP A 112 3.45 -2.15 2.54
N LEU A 113 3.06 -3.19 1.80
CA LEU A 113 1.67 -3.62 1.71
C LEU A 113 1.14 -4.19 3.02
N ALA A 114 1.90 -5.05 3.71
CA ALA A 114 1.54 -5.62 5.01
C ALA A 114 1.27 -4.53 6.05
N ARG A 115 2.18 -3.55 6.16
CA ARG A 115 2.04 -2.40 7.05
C ARG A 115 0.80 -1.56 6.71
N THR A 116 0.54 -1.35 5.42
CA THR A 116 -0.63 -0.58 4.98
C THR A 116 -1.94 -1.29 5.33
N PHE A 117 -2.01 -2.61 5.10
CA PHE A 117 -3.17 -3.41 5.48
C PHE A 117 -3.41 -3.37 6.99
N LEU A 118 -2.35 -3.46 7.80
CA LEU A 118 -2.48 -3.37 9.25
C LEU A 118 -3.02 -2.00 9.70
N ALA A 119 -2.53 -0.91 9.12
CA ALA A 119 -3.06 0.43 9.38
C ALA A 119 -4.54 0.55 8.98
N LEU A 120 -4.93 -0.06 7.84
CA LEU A 120 -6.31 -0.10 7.38
C LEU A 120 -7.20 -0.90 8.34
N ALA A 121 -6.73 -2.06 8.79
CA ALA A 121 -7.44 -2.89 9.74
C ALA A 121 -7.66 -2.16 11.07
N LYS A 122 -6.65 -1.44 11.56
CA LYS A 122 -6.76 -0.62 12.77
C LYS A 122 -7.82 0.49 12.64
N LYS A 123 -7.95 1.11 11.46
CA LYS A 123 -8.98 2.11 11.15
C LYS A 123 -10.38 1.47 11.09
N GLN A 124 -10.47 0.25 10.58
CA GLN A 124 -11.72 -0.50 10.45
C GLN A 124 -12.19 -1.09 11.79
N ALA A 125 -11.28 -1.51 12.67
CA ALA A 125 -11.59 -2.29 13.87
C ALA A 125 -12.70 -1.70 14.76
N PRO A 126 -12.76 -0.38 15.02
CA PRO A 126 -13.84 0.21 15.82
C PRO A 126 -15.21 0.20 15.13
N VAL A 127 -15.26 0.06 13.81
CA VAL A 127 -16.46 0.19 12.98
C VAL A 127 -16.99 -1.17 12.56
N ASP A 128 -16.10 -2.04 12.09
CA ASP A 128 -16.41 -3.39 11.63
C ASP A 128 -15.22 -4.31 11.96
N GLY A 129 -15.37 -5.04 13.07
CA GLY A 129 -14.36 -6.01 13.50
C GLY A 129 -14.14 -7.12 12.48
N THR A 130 -15.17 -7.53 11.74
CA THR A 130 -15.07 -8.61 10.75
C THR A 130 -14.22 -8.19 9.55
N ALA A 131 -14.48 -6.99 9.02
CA ALA A 131 -13.67 -6.41 7.96
C ALA A 131 -12.23 -6.20 8.43
N ALA A 132 -12.02 -5.70 9.65
CA ALA A 132 -10.69 -5.53 10.22
C ALA A 132 -9.92 -6.87 10.30
N LEU A 133 -10.57 -7.95 10.72
CA LEU A 133 -9.96 -9.28 10.78
C LEU A 133 -9.56 -9.82 9.40
N GLN A 134 -10.38 -9.62 8.37
CA GLN A 134 -10.03 -9.99 6.99
C GLN A 134 -8.81 -9.20 6.50
N THR A 135 -8.76 -7.92 6.84
CA THR A 135 -7.65 -7.03 6.49
C THR A 135 -6.36 -7.42 7.24
N VAL A 136 -6.46 -7.84 8.51
CA VAL A 136 -5.34 -8.41 9.28
C VAL A 136 -4.79 -9.68 8.63
N GLN A 137 -5.65 -10.62 8.22
CA GLN A 137 -5.20 -11.84 7.54
C GLN A 137 -4.41 -11.54 6.27
N SER A 138 -4.81 -10.49 5.54
CA SER A 138 -4.06 -10.01 4.38
C SER A 138 -2.70 -9.46 4.79
N ALA A 139 -2.64 -8.65 5.85
CA ALA A 139 -1.39 -8.12 6.38
C ALA A 139 -0.40 -9.22 6.76
N GLU A 140 -0.84 -10.23 7.53
CA GLU A 140 -0.01 -11.36 7.96
C GLU A 140 0.53 -12.15 6.78
N ARG A 141 -0.31 -12.43 5.77
CA ARG A 141 0.10 -13.15 4.55
C ARG A 141 1.23 -12.43 3.82
N PHE A 142 1.11 -11.11 3.64
CA PHE A 142 2.15 -10.32 2.99
C PHE A 142 3.39 -10.17 3.86
N ALA A 143 3.23 -10.05 5.17
CA ALA A 143 4.34 -9.99 6.10
C ALA A 143 5.20 -11.26 5.98
N VAL A 144 4.57 -12.45 6.00
CA VAL A 144 5.26 -13.74 5.84
C VAL A 144 5.99 -13.83 4.50
N LYS A 145 5.37 -13.38 3.40
CA LYS A 145 6.05 -13.30 2.10
C LYS A 145 7.28 -12.38 2.12
N GLY A 146 7.23 -11.29 2.89
CA GLY A 146 8.36 -10.38 3.11
C GLY A 146 9.57 -11.02 3.81
N GLY A 147 9.41 -12.17 4.47
CA GLY A 147 10.50 -13.00 4.97
C GLY A 147 11.31 -12.45 6.15
N ASP A 148 11.06 -11.22 6.59
CA ASP A 148 11.83 -10.56 7.65
C ASP A 148 11.22 -10.83 9.04
N GLN A 149 11.66 -11.94 9.66
CA GLN A 149 11.14 -12.41 10.95
C GLN A 149 11.22 -11.36 12.08
N VAL A 150 12.14 -10.41 12.02
CA VAL A 150 12.27 -9.35 13.04
C VAL A 150 11.21 -8.27 12.82
N GLN A 151 10.97 -7.88 11.57
CA GLN A 151 9.91 -6.94 11.20
C GLN A 151 8.50 -7.54 11.28
N LEU A 152 8.38 -8.87 11.33
CA LEU A 152 7.11 -9.57 11.55
C LEU A 152 6.55 -9.35 12.96
N VAL A 153 7.42 -9.23 13.97
CA VAL A 153 7.00 -9.18 15.37
C VAL A 153 6.05 -8.00 15.65
N PRO A 154 6.36 -6.74 15.26
CA PRO A 154 5.42 -5.63 15.43
C PRO A 154 4.09 -5.85 14.71
N ILE A 155 4.13 -6.42 13.49
CA ILE A 155 2.92 -6.67 12.69
C ILE A 155 2.02 -7.68 13.40
N PHE A 156 2.58 -8.78 13.89
CA PHE A 156 1.82 -9.79 14.63
C PHE A 156 1.32 -9.32 15.99
N LEU A 157 2.08 -8.47 16.70
CA LEU A 157 1.62 -7.87 17.96
C LEU A 157 0.42 -6.95 17.73
N GLU A 158 0.47 -6.09 16.72
CA GLU A 158 -0.64 -5.20 16.36
C GLU A 158 -1.84 -5.99 15.81
N ALA A 159 -1.61 -7.02 15.00
CA ALA A 159 -2.64 -7.95 14.57
C ALA A 159 -3.33 -8.60 15.77
N GLY A 160 -2.57 -9.10 16.74
CA GLY A 160 -3.08 -9.67 17.99
C GLY A 160 -3.96 -8.69 18.78
N ALA A 161 -3.55 -7.43 18.88
CA ALA A 161 -4.35 -6.38 19.53
C ALA A 161 -5.66 -6.10 18.78
N ILE A 162 -5.65 -6.08 17.45
CA ILE A 162 -6.86 -5.93 16.63
C ILE A 162 -7.76 -7.15 16.77
N HIS A 163 -7.20 -8.37 16.82
CA HIS A 163 -7.94 -9.59 17.09
C HIS A 163 -8.66 -9.54 18.45
N GLU A 164 -7.98 -9.07 19.49
CA GLU A 164 -8.57 -8.89 20.82
C GLU A 164 -9.66 -7.80 20.81
N GLN A 165 -9.39 -6.65 20.20
CA GLN A 165 -10.35 -5.56 20.09
C GLN A 165 -11.60 -5.97 19.29
N ALA A 166 -11.44 -6.63 18.15
CA ALA A 166 -12.55 -7.14 17.35
C ALA A 166 -13.34 -8.24 18.07
N ARG A 167 -12.70 -9.02 18.96
CA ARG A 167 -13.36 -9.97 19.88
C ARG A 167 -14.04 -9.31 21.08
N ILE A 168 -13.73 -8.06 21.40
CA ILE A 168 -14.47 -7.21 22.34
C ILE A 168 -15.64 -6.49 21.63
N ILE A 169 -15.58 -6.36 20.30
CA ILE A 169 -16.65 -5.86 19.42
C ILE A 169 -17.48 -7.02 18.81
N PRO A 170 -17.99 -7.97 19.61
CA PRO A 170 -19.29 -8.57 19.37
C PRO A 170 -20.22 -8.11 20.49
N ARG A 171 -20.65 -6.85 20.40
CA ARG A 171 -21.70 -6.31 21.29
C ARG A 171 -22.48 -5.17 20.61
N ALA A 172 -23.02 -5.47 19.43
CA ALA A 172 -24.11 -4.66 18.85
C ALA A 172 -24.97 -5.42 17.83
N VAL A 173 -25.02 -6.76 17.88
CA VAL A 173 -26.07 -7.52 17.18
C VAL A 173 -26.61 -8.56 18.15
N ASP A 174 -27.87 -8.38 18.51
CA ASP A 174 -28.66 -9.32 19.31
C ASP A 174 -28.71 -10.70 18.64
N SER A 175 -27.94 -11.67 19.12
CA SER A 175 -28.20 -13.10 18.87
C SER A 175 -27.67 -13.93 20.03
N ASN A 176 -28.57 -14.24 20.96
CA ASN A 176 -28.26 -14.72 22.30
C ASN A 176 -28.38 -16.25 22.42
N THR A 177 -27.70 -17.03 21.58
CA THR A 177 -27.69 -18.50 21.73
C THR A 177 -26.30 -19.11 21.53
N LYS A 178 -25.98 -20.05 22.43
CA LYS A 178 -24.76 -20.88 22.45
C LYS A 178 -24.54 -21.67 21.14
N GLU A 179 -25.61 -21.89 20.40
CA GLU A 179 -25.61 -22.70 19.17
C GLU A 179 -25.03 -21.93 17.98
N ASP A 180 -25.18 -20.61 17.95
CA ASP A 180 -24.58 -19.75 16.93
C ASP A 180 -23.07 -19.55 17.18
N LEU A 181 -22.64 -19.56 18.44
CA LEU A 181 -21.22 -19.57 18.82
C LEU A 181 -20.50 -20.86 18.43
N LEU A 182 -21.18 -22.01 18.49
CA LEU A 182 -20.61 -23.29 18.08
C LEU A 182 -20.47 -23.41 16.56
N LYS A 183 -21.41 -22.86 15.78
CA LYS A 183 -21.32 -22.80 14.31
C LYS A 183 -20.17 -21.90 13.83
N LEU A 184 -19.91 -20.80 14.54
CA LEU A 184 -18.77 -19.90 14.27
C LEU A 184 -17.42 -20.57 14.56
N LEU A 185 -17.34 -21.39 15.62
CA LEU A 185 -16.14 -22.16 15.93
C LEU A 185 -15.90 -23.27 14.89
N ASP A 186 -16.92 -24.03 14.50
CA ASP A 186 -16.82 -25.07 13.46
C ASP A 186 -16.43 -24.49 12.08
N TRP A 187 -16.88 -23.27 11.76
CA TRP A 187 -16.48 -22.56 10.55
C TRP A 187 -14.99 -22.14 10.57
N SER A 188 -14.47 -21.74 11.72
CA SER A 188 -13.10 -21.22 11.87
C SER A 188 -12.01 -22.31 11.82
N PHE A 189 -12.31 -23.53 12.28
CA PHE A 189 -11.33 -24.62 12.34
C PHE A 189 -11.22 -25.44 11.04
N ASN A 190 -12.24 -25.43 10.18
CA ASN A 190 -12.29 -26.31 9.00
C ASN A 190 -11.64 -25.74 7.72
N ARG A 191 -10.93 -24.60 7.76
CA ARG A 191 -10.29 -24.04 6.55
C ARG A 191 -8.79 -24.35 6.37
N GLN A 192 -8.25 -25.32 7.10
CA GLN A 192 -6.88 -25.84 6.86
C GLN A 192 -6.83 -27.19 6.11
N ALA A 193 -7.96 -27.71 5.63
CA ALA A 193 -7.97 -28.85 4.72
C ALA A 193 -9.15 -28.76 3.75
N LEU A 194 -8.99 -28.00 2.67
CA LEU A 194 -9.54 -28.21 1.32
C LEU A 194 -9.00 -27.13 0.37
#